data_AF-A0A914FNQ1-F1
#
_entry.id   AF-A0A914FNQ1-F1
#
_cell.length_a   1.000
_cell.length_b   1.000
_cell.length_c   1.000
_cell.angle_alpha   90.00
_cell.angle_beta   90.00
_cell.angle_gamma   90.00
#
_symmetry.space_group_name_H-M   'P 1'
#
loop_
_entity.id
_entity.type
_entity.pdbx_description
1 polymer ?
#
loop_
_entity_poly.entity_id
_entity_poly.type
_entity_poly.pdbx_seq_one_letter_code
_entity_poly.pdbx_strand_id
1 'polypeptide(L)'
;MKVLSNFDDDQEIAYISKSELIYGVDISDDGNLIQIFFPYDNHATLVSHVAAAYFPDNPESNGLAPGAQIISMHAFKFEEAV
;
A
#
# COMPACT_ATOMS: atom_id res chain seq x y z
N MET A 1 0.12 -9.74 18.87
CA MET A 1 0.14 -9.50 17.41
C MET A 1 -1.18 -8.85 17.05
N LYS A 2 -1.18 -7.76 16.27
CA LYS A 2 -2.43 -7.11 15.84
C LYS A 2 -3.15 -8.05 14.87
N VAL A 3 -4.45 -8.25 15.06
CA VAL A 3 -5.31 -8.91 14.08
C VAL A 3 -5.74 -7.84 13.08
N LEU A 4 -5.59 -8.09 11.79
CA LEU A 4 -5.95 -7.16 10.71
C LEU A 4 -7.30 -7.55 10.10
N SER A 5 -8.05 -6.55 9.67
CA SER A 5 -9.23 -6.68 8.81
C SER A 5 -8.85 -6.50 7.33
N ASN A 6 -9.83 -6.63 6.44
CA ASN A 6 -9.64 -6.38 5.01
C ASN A 6 -9.19 -4.92 4.78
N PHE A 7 -8.16 -4.72 3.96
CA PHE A 7 -7.57 -3.38 3.75
C PHE A 7 -8.55 -2.40 3.11
N ASP A 8 -9.46 -2.87 2.26
CA ASP A 8 -10.48 -2.02 1.64
C ASP A 8 -11.48 -1.43 2.66
N ASP A 9 -11.67 -2.09 3.81
CA ASP A 9 -12.62 -1.64 4.84
C ASP A 9 -11.98 -0.61 5.78
N ASP A 10 -10.82 -0.94 6.36
CA ASP A 10 -10.22 -0.17 7.47
C ASP A 10 -8.81 0.38 7.16
N GLN A 11 -8.22 0.04 6.02
CA GLN A 11 -6.87 0.47 5.59
C GLN A 11 -5.77 0.18 6.63
N GLU A 12 -5.90 -0.92 7.38
CA GLU A 12 -4.96 -1.26 8.45
C GLU A 12 -3.67 -1.94 7.95
N ILE A 13 -2.56 -1.61 8.63
CA ILE A 13 -1.26 -2.25 8.44
C ILE A 13 -0.64 -2.66 9.80
N ALA A 14 0.29 -3.61 9.78
CA ALA A 14 1.04 -4.05 10.95
C ALA A 14 2.55 -4.21 10.68
N TYR A 15 3.34 -4.23 11.75
CA TYR A 15 4.78 -4.42 11.73
C TYR A 15 5.17 -5.81 12.22
N ILE A 16 6.14 -6.45 11.55
CA ILE A 16 6.72 -7.71 12.02
C ILE A 16 7.82 -7.42 13.05
N SER A 17 7.42 -7.22 14.31
CA SER A 17 8.25 -7.13 15.53
C SER A 17 9.47 -6.19 15.51
N LYS A 18 10.53 -6.53 14.77
CA LYS A 18 11.83 -5.85 14.68
C LYS A 18 12.31 -5.62 13.26
N SER A 19 11.75 -6.31 12.26
CA SER A 19 11.97 -5.91 10.88
C SER A 19 11.11 -4.68 10.62
N GLU A 20 11.66 -3.65 10.00
CA GLU A 20 10.91 -2.47 9.50
C GLU A 20 9.93 -2.84 8.37
N LEU A 21 9.53 -4.11 8.32
CA LEU A 21 8.67 -4.68 7.33
C LEU A 21 7.22 -4.52 7.79
N ILE A 22 6.49 -3.78 6.95
CA ILE A 22 5.09 -3.45 7.09
C ILE A 22 4.32 -4.40 6.19
N TYR A 23 3.18 -4.91 6.66
CA TYR A 23 2.28 -5.70 5.85
C TYR A 23 0.81 -5.31 6.09
N GLY A 24 -0.02 -5.53 5.07
CA GLY A 24 -1.47 -5.47 5.14
C GLY A 24 -2.08 -6.76 4.58
N VAL A 25 -3.40 -6.88 4.68
CA VAL A 25 -4.15 -8.04 4.15
C VAL A 25 -5.31 -7.58 3.30
N ASP A 26 -5.48 -8.21 2.15
CA ASP A 26 -6.68 -8.13 1.32
C ASP A 26 -7.41 -9.46 1.39
N ILE A 27 -8.73 -9.41 1.55
CA ILE A 27 -9.59 -10.59 1.66
C ILE A 27 -10.58 -10.56 0.50
N SER A 28 -10.47 -11.55 -0.37
CA SER A 28 -11.27 -11.67 -1.60
C SER A 28 -11.84 -13.08 -1.75
N ASP A 29 -12.63 -13.29 -2.80
CA ASP A 29 -13.29 -14.57 -3.11
C ASP A 29 -14.16 -15.08 -1.95
N ASP A 30 -15.06 -14.22 -1.46
CA ASP A 30 -15.96 -14.50 -0.32
C ASP A 30 -15.24 -15.02 0.94
N GLY A 31 -14.00 -14.57 1.15
CA GLY A 31 -13.17 -14.98 2.29
C GLY A 31 -12.32 -16.22 2.04
N ASN A 32 -12.35 -16.79 0.83
CA ASN A 32 -11.55 -17.95 0.46
C ASN A 32 -10.12 -17.60 0.02
N LEU A 33 -9.85 -16.33 -0.30
CA LEU A 33 -8.52 -15.86 -0.67
C LEU A 33 -8.04 -14.75 0.28
N ILE A 34 -6.89 -14.98 0.91
CA ILE A 34 -6.16 -13.96 1.67
C ILE A 34 -4.90 -13.61 0.90
N GLN A 35 -4.74 -12.34 0.57
CA GLN A 35 -3.52 -11.80 -0.03
C GLN A 35 -2.78 -10.98 1.02
N ILE A 36 -1.50 -11.29 1.24
CA ILE A 36 -0.63 -10.51 2.12
C ILE A 36 0.24 -9.63 1.22
N PHE A 37 0.17 -8.33 1.40
CA PHE A 37 0.96 -7.38 0.62
C PHE A 37 1.91 -6.58 1.51
N PHE A 38 3.03 -6.17 0.92
CA PHE A 38 4.03 -5.32 1.55
C PHE A 38 3.99 -3.96 0.84
N PRO A 39 3.51 -2.89 1.48
CA PRO A 39 3.37 -1.58 0.84
C PRO A 39 4.71 -0.87 0.58
N TYR A 40 5.84 -1.55 0.79
CA TYR A 40 7.18 -1.02 0.55
C TYR A 40 7.68 -1.41 -0.85
N ASP A 41 7.40 -0.56 -1.82
CA ASP A 41 8.10 -0.52 -3.10
C ASP A 41 8.58 0.92 -3.34
N ASN A 42 9.90 1.12 -3.30
CA ASN A 42 10.52 2.42 -3.53
C ASN A 42 10.12 3.02 -4.87
N HIS A 43 9.96 2.19 -5.91
CA HIS A 43 9.59 2.67 -7.23
C HIS A 43 8.15 3.21 -7.24
N ALA A 44 7.19 2.41 -6.77
CA ALA A 44 5.78 2.83 -6.71
C ALA A 44 5.56 4.03 -5.77
N THR A 45 6.27 4.07 -4.64
CA THR A 45 6.18 5.18 -3.67
C THR A 45 6.64 6.50 -4.30
N LEU A 46 7.76 6.50 -5.03
CA LEU A 46 8.27 7.69 -5.71
C LEU A 46 7.31 8.15 -6.82
N VAL A 47 6.78 7.23 -7.62
CA VAL A 47 5.78 7.56 -8.65
C VAL A 47 4.53 8.18 -8.02
N SER A 48 4.03 7.62 -6.92
CA SER A 48 2.88 8.16 -6.18
C SER A 48 3.16 9.55 -5.63
N HIS A 49 4.39 9.80 -5.17
CA HIS A 49 4.82 11.11 -4.70
C HIS A 49 4.78 12.16 -5.82
N VAL A 50 5.39 11.87 -6.98
CA VAL A 50 5.34 12.78 -8.14
C VAL A 50 3.90 13.00 -8.62
N ALA A 51 3.05 11.98 -8.55
CA ALA A 51 1.67 12.09 -9.01
C ALA A 51 0.80 12.96 -8.08
N ALA A 52 0.86 12.76 -6.76
CA ALA A 52 -0.19 13.25 -5.87
C ALA A 52 0.27 13.79 -4.51
N ALA A 53 1.58 13.93 -4.26
CA ALA A 53 2.05 14.45 -2.97
C ALA A 53 1.41 15.80 -2.62
N TYR A 54 1.03 15.95 -1.35
CA TYR A 54 0.31 17.10 -0.83
C TYR A 54 1.01 17.70 0.38
N PHE A 55 1.53 18.91 0.21
CA PHE A 55 2.24 19.69 1.21
C PHE A 55 1.56 21.07 1.32
N PRO A 56 0.56 21.24 2.22
CA PRO A 56 -0.18 22.50 2.33
C PRO A 56 0.72 23.68 2.72
N ASP A 57 1.74 23.42 3.54
CA ASP A 57 2.68 24.44 4.01
C ASP A 57 3.88 24.64 3.06
N ASN A 58 4.08 23.74 2.09
CA ASN A 58 5.22 23.78 1.16
C ASN A 58 4.80 23.39 -0.29
N PRO A 59 3.94 24.20 -0.95
CA PRO A 59 3.28 23.79 -2.19
C PRO A 59 4.20 23.49 -3.37
N GLU A 60 5.45 23.96 -3.35
CA GLU A 60 6.47 23.65 -4.36
C GLU A 60 6.98 22.21 -4.31
N SER A 61 6.70 21.49 -3.20
CA SER A 61 6.98 20.06 -3.07
C SER A 61 5.80 19.17 -3.49
N ASN A 62 4.71 19.75 -3.98
CA ASN A 62 3.54 18.97 -4.40
C ASN A 62 3.80 18.12 -5.64
N GLY A 63 3.03 17.05 -5.75
CA GLY A 63 2.88 16.30 -7.00
C GLY A 63 2.04 17.03 -8.04
N LEU A 64 1.87 16.41 -9.20
CA LEU A 64 1.12 16.98 -10.33
C LEU A 64 -0.37 17.21 -10.03
N ALA A 65 -0.98 16.33 -9.24
CA ALA A 65 -2.36 16.39 -8.76
C ALA A 65 -2.39 16.29 -7.23
N PRO A 66 -2.02 17.37 -6.51
CA PRO A 66 -1.82 17.33 -5.07
C PRO A 66 -3.10 16.89 -4.34
N GLY A 67 -3.00 15.88 -3.50
CA GLY A 67 -4.12 15.38 -2.69
C GLY A 67 -5.07 14.44 -3.44
N ALA A 68 -4.76 14.05 -4.68
CA ALA A 68 -5.47 12.97 -5.35
C ALA A 68 -5.31 11.67 -4.56
N GLN A 69 -6.40 10.89 -4.43
CA GLN A 69 -6.35 9.58 -3.81
C GLN A 69 -5.66 8.58 -4.73
N ILE A 70 -4.80 7.72 -4.16
CA ILE A 70 -4.04 6.71 -4.89
C ILE A 70 -4.60 5.32 -4.57
N ILE A 71 -4.88 4.54 -5.61
CA ILE A 71 -5.13 3.11 -5.52
C ILE A 71 -3.88 2.41 -6.05
N SER A 72 -3.17 1.69 -5.17
CA SER A 72 -1.97 0.92 -5.56
C SER A 72 -2.40 -0.45 -6.04
N MET A 73 -2.00 -0.83 -7.25
CA MET A 73 -2.25 -2.15 -7.82
C MET A 73 -0.95 -2.72 -8.35
N HIS A 74 -0.60 -3.94 -7.95
CA HIS A 74 0.58 -4.61 -8.45
C HIS A 74 0.21 -5.45 -9.68
N ALA A 75 0.72 -5.07 -10.86
CA ALA A 75 0.35 -5.70 -12.13
C ALA A 75 1.01 -7.08 -12.36
N PHE A 76 2.04 -7.42 -11.59
CA PHE A 76 2.72 -8.71 -11.72
C PHE A 76 2.11 -9.72 -10.74
N LYS A 77 1.59 -10.81 -11.29
CA LYS A 77 1.40 -12.04 -10.53
C LYS A 77 2.76 -12.73 -10.42
N PHE A 78 3.16 -13.09 -9.20
CA PHE A 78 4.16 -14.13 -9.04
C PHE A 78 3.51 -15.44 -9.51
N GLU A 79 3.81 -15.88 -10.73
CA GLU A 79 3.64 -17.28 -11.09
C GLU A 79 4.52 -18.11 -10.16
N GLU A 80 3.98 -19.23 -9.71
CA GLU A 80 4.49 -20.12 -8.67
C GLU A 80 6.03 -20.16 -8.61
N ALA A 81 6.60 -19.61 -7.54
CA ALA A 81 7.93 -20.01 -7.12
C ALA A 81 7.81 -21.44 -6.57
N VAL A 82 7.95 -22.42 -7.46
CA VAL A 82 8.16 -23.84 -7.12
C VAL A 82 9.54 -24.01 -6.49
#